data_AF-Q36511-F1
#
_entry.id   AF-Q36511-F1
#
_cell.length_a   1.000
_cell.length_b   1.000
_cell.length_c   1.000
_cell.angle_alpha   90.00
_cell.angle_beta   90.00
_cell.angle_gamma   90.00
#
_symmetry.space_group_name_H-M   'P 1'
#
loop_
_entity.id
_entity.type
_entity.pdbx_description
1 polymer ?
#
loop_
_entity_poly.entity_id
_entity_poly.type
_entity_poly.pdbx_seq_one_letter_code
_entity_poly.pdbx_strand_id
1 'polypeptide(L)'
;VMKKFIEKKIYSGTHENHCVISADIETVVLEGSHKPFAIGWKCDSLSITRFEYTQNVKDIHDYTVLIIFLREMFKIKHLIPYKRKLCVYFHNLSGFDGLIILKSVVTDGEYTVDITSRASKIMKLVLTSKNGLQIELRDSLHILPMTLNQLGASFLGKQKITIDPVFSLDRICSERSFIIKYLLRDVEILNDVLHLYNHMIENEFYINSYKHLTATSLSYNIFKTKYMGVYKIEIPSNIYDKFIRLGYYGGRCESYVPRNISNEILYHYDFNSHYPASMLNKYPTRIKGWYRPIVDNRIDEYTVYDVVVSVKDVNIPVIPYRDIKTRQLTFPIGTFRTIVNGIELKYAVERGFASVVKYHRCLQLEQPAYIFKRFVEDQYGKRMSAKRKKDPIEKIFKLNMN
;
A
#
# COMPACT_ATOMS: atom_id res chain seq x y z
N VAL A 1 21.41 -7.63 26.72
CA VAL A 1 20.54 -6.75 25.89
C VAL A 1 19.15 -7.35 25.85
N MET A 2 18.12 -6.59 26.22
CA MET A 2 16.73 -7.06 26.24
C MET A 2 16.24 -7.28 24.80
N LYS A 3 15.92 -8.53 24.44
CA LYS A 3 15.38 -8.86 23.11
C LYS A 3 13.94 -8.36 23.00
N LYS A 4 13.59 -7.76 21.86
CA LYS A 4 12.22 -7.33 21.53
C LYS A 4 11.59 -8.34 20.57
N PHE A 5 10.28 -8.54 20.70
CA PHE A 5 9.53 -9.46 19.87
C PHE A 5 8.29 -8.78 19.30
N ILE A 6 7.88 -9.20 18.11
CA ILE A 6 6.53 -8.99 17.63
C ILE A 6 5.64 -10.00 18.34
N GLU A 7 4.52 -9.55 18.88
CA GLU A 7 3.58 -10.38 19.65
C GLU A 7 2.17 -10.32 19.08
N LYS A 8 1.40 -11.38 19.34
CA LYS A 8 -0.01 -11.46 18.99
C LYS A 8 -0.77 -10.29 19.61
N LYS A 9 -1.60 -9.63 18.83
CA LYS A 9 -2.44 -8.54 19.31
C LYS A 9 -3.80 -9.11 19.73
N ILE A 10 -4.17 -8.96 21.00
CA ILE A 10 -5.53 -9.26 21.47
C ILE A 10 -6.44 -8.13 21.02
N TYR A 11 -7.53 -8.47 20.33
CA TYR A 11 -8.54 -7.50 19.92
C TYR A 11 -9.37 -7.09 21.13
N SER A 12 -9.37 -5.80 21.49
CA SER A 12 -10.06 -5.27 22.67
C SER A 12 -11.43 -4.65 22.38
N GLY A 13 -12.03 -4.94 21.22
CA GLY A 13 -13.48 -4.72 21.03
C GLY A 13 -13.97 -3.27 21.04
N THR A 14 -13.12 -2.25 20.96
CA THR A 14 -13.59 -0.86 20.92
C THR A 14 -13.87 -0.42 19.49
N HIS A 15 -15.16 -0.39 19.14
CA HIS A 15 -15.68 0.36 18.00
C HIS A 15 -15.42 1.85 18.24
N GLU A 16 -14.22 2.32 17.88
CA GLU A 16 -14.04 3.76 17.70
C GLU A 16 -14.89 4.14 16.50
N ASN A 17 -15.98 4.86 16.76
CA ASN A 17 -16.84 5.37 15.72
C ASN A 17 -16.01 6.39 14.91
N HIS A 18 -15.83 6.11 13.63
CA HIS A 18 -15.34 7.09 12.67
C HIS A 18 -16.58 7.72 12.02
N CYS A 19 -16.56 9.03 11.80
CA CYS A 19 -17.47 9.71 10.88
C CYS A 19 -16.72 9.79 9.56
N VAL A 20 -17.24 9.13 8.53
CA VAL A 20 -16.54 8.99 7.24
C VAL A 20 -17.24 9.86 6.21
N ILE A 21 -16.43 10.67 5.55
CA ILE A 21 -16.85 11.53 4.43
C ILE A 21 -16.02 11.12 3.22
N SER A 22 -16.64 11.05 2.05
CA SER A 22 -15.93 11.05 0.77
C SER A 22 -16.02 12.43 0.15
N ALA A 23 -14.95 12.88 -0.51
CA ALA A 23 -14.91 14.15 -1.21
C ALA A 23 -14.07 14.04 -2.48
N ASP A 24 -14.31 14.95 -3.41
CA ASP A 24 -13.65 15.02 -4.71
C ASP A 24 -13.64 16.47 -5.22
N ILE A 25 -12.63 16.87 -5.99
CA ILE A 25 -12.40 18.26 -6.45
C ILE A 25 -12.32 18.30 -7.97
N GLU A 26 -13.11 19.20 -8.58
CA GLU A 26 -12.93 19.55 -9.99
C GLU A 26 -12.09 20.81 -10.13
N THR A 27 -11.19 20.78 -11.12
CA THR A 27 -10.25 21.88 -11.38
C THR A 27 -10.19 22.28 -12.83
N VAL A 28 -9.84 23.54 -13.07
CA VAL A 28 -9.46 24.06 -14.38
C VAL A 28 -7.99 24.48 -14.36
N VAL A 29 -7.30 24.29 -15.48
CA VAL A 29 -5.91 24.74 -15.61
C VAL A 29 -5.90 26.17 -16.13
N LEU A 30 -5.50 27.11 -15.27
CA LEU A 30 -5.30 28.52 -15.62
C LEU A 30 -3.85 28.89 -15.34
N GLU A 31 -3.19 29.51 -16.33
CA GLU A 31 -1.78 29.94 -16.23
C GLU A 31 -0.84 28.79 -15.80
N GLY A 32 -1.09 27.59 -16.31
CA GLY A 32 -0.31 26.39 -15.97
C GLY A 32 -0.55 25.84 -14.55
N SER A 33 -1.57 26.31 -13.85
CA SER A 33 -1.90 25.88 -12.49
C SER A 33 -3.34 25.37 -12.36
N HIS A 34 -3.54 24.30 -11.59
CA HIS A 34 -4.88 23.81 -11.26
C HIS A 34 -5.57 24.77 -10.29
N LYS A 35 -6.77 25.22 -10.65
CA LYS A 35 -7.65 26.04 -9.83
C LYS A 35 -8.95 25.30 -9.54
N PRO A 36 -9.30 25.06 -8.26
CA PRO A 36 -10.53 24.34 -7.93
C PRO A 36 -11.75 25.23 -8.19
N PHE A 37 -12.72 24.71 -8.94
CA PHE A 37 -13.98 25.42 -9.21
C PHE A 37 -15.20 24.70 -8.63
N ALA A 38 -15.06 23.42 -8.26
CA ALA A 38 -16.11 22.68 -7.56
C ALA A 38 -15.51 21.66 -6.59
N ILE A 39 -16.27 21.36 -5.54
CA ILE A 39 -15.95 20.28 -4.59
C ILE A 39 -17.25 19.63 -4.13
N GLY A 40 -17.29 18.30 -4.17
CA GLY A 40 -18.42 17.49 -3.72
C GLY A 40 -18.05 16.75 -2.45
N TRP A 41 -19.03 16.48 -1.58
CA TRP A 41 -18.82 15.56 -0.46
C TRP A 41 -20.09 14.85 -0.01
N LYS A 42 -19.91 13.63 0.50
CA LYS A 42 -20.99 12.76 0.99
C LYS A 42 -20.64 12.16 2.35
N CYS A 43 -21.64 12.06 3.23
CA CYS A 43 -21.57 11.38 4.52
C CYS A 43 -22.88 10.62 4.78
N ASP A 44 -22.87 9.29 4.60
CA ASP A 44 -24.06 8.46 4.84
C ASP A 44 -24.55 8.54 6.29
N SER A 45 -23.63 8.52 7.26
CA SER A 45 -24.01 8.52 8.68
C SER A 45 -24.71 9.79 9.16
N LEU A 46 -24.68 10.85 8.36
CA LEU A 46 -25.36 12.13 8.63
C LEU A 46 -26.39 12.47 7.53
N SER A 47 -26.63 11.56 6.57
CA SER A 47 -27.48 11.80 5.40
C SER A 47 -27.11 13.08 4.63
N ILE A 48 -25.81 13.39 4.53
CA ILE A 48 -25.31 14.57 3.84
C ILE A 48 -24.84 14.18 2.45
N THR A 49 -25.34 14.87 1.43
CA THR A 49 -24.72 14.94 0.10
C THR A 49 -24.77 16.40 -0.32
N ARG A 50 -23.61 17.02 -0.51
CA ARG A 50 -23.48 18.44 -0.79
C ARG A 50 -22.38 18.68 -1.80
N PHE A 51 -22.40 19.87 -2.40
CA PHE A 51 -21.33 20.38 -3.24
C PHE A 51 -21.22 21.88 -3.04
N GLU A 52 -20.06 22.42 -3.38
CA GLU A 52 -19.84 23.84 -3.59
C GLU A 52 -19.31 24.03 -5.01
N TYR A 53 -19.76 25.08 -5.69
CA TYR A 53 -19.42 25.33 -7.09
C TYR A 53 -19.31 26.83 -7.30
N THR A 54 -18.24 27.28 -7.94
CA THR A 54 -17.97 28.70 -8.14
C THR A 54 -19.18 29.43 -8.75
N GLN A 55 -19.58 30.55 -8.14
CA GLN A 55 -20.73 31.33 -8.60
C GLN A 55 -20.35 32.20 -9.80
N ASN A 56 -19.09 32.65 -9.86
CA ASN A 56 -18.54 33.41 -10.96
C ASN A 56 -17.17 32.85 -11.34
N VAL A 57 -16.97 32.59 -12.62
CA VAL A 57 -15.71 32.04 -13.15
C VAL A 57 -14.53 32.97 -12.88
N LYS A 58 -14.78 34.28 -12.72
CA LYS A 58 -13.75 35.26 -12.32
C LYS A 58 -13.22 35.03 -10.91
N ASP A 59 -13.95 34.33 -10.04
CA ASP A 59 -13.60 34.09 -8.64
C ASP A 59 -12.78 32.80 -8.43
N ILE A 60 -12.42 32.10 -9.52
CA ILE A 60 -11.69 30.80 -9.49
C ILE A 60 -10.29 30.92 -8.86
N HIS A 61 -9.77 32.13 -8.67
CA HIS A 61 -8.41 32.35 -8.16
C HIS A 61 -8.25 32.14 -6.64
N ASP A 62 -9.33 32.20 -5.85
CA ASP A 62 -9.23 32.41 -4.39
C ASP A 62 -9.42 31.13 -3.53
N TYR A 63 -9.45 29.95 -4.13
CA TYR A 63 -9.72 28.68 -3.41
C TYR A 63 -11.03 28.68 -2.60
N THR A 64 -11.97 29.58 -2.90
CA THR A 64 -13.19 29.84 -2.11
C THR A 64 -13.99 28.57 -1.84
N VAL A 65 -14.13 27.71 -2.85
CA VAL A 65 -14.86 26.43 -2.73
C VAL A 65 -14.22 25.51 -1.68
N LEU A 66 -12.88 25.52 -1.55
CA LEU A 66 -12.16 24.72 -0.57
C LEU A 66 -12.27 25.33 0.84
N ILE A 67 -12.23 26.66 0.95
CA ILE A 67 -12.41 27.35 2.23
C ILE A 67 -13.81 27.06 2.79
N ILE A 68 -14.85 27.14 1.95
CA ILE A 68 -16.23 26.81 2.34
C ILE A 68 -16.31 25.34 2.78
N PHE A 69 -15.75 24.42 1.98
CA PHE A 69 -15.71 23.01 2.33
C PHE A 69 -15.03 22.75 3.68
N LEU A 70 -13.84 23.31 3.93
CA LEU A 70 -13.12 23.11 5.18
C LEU A 70 -13.91 23.66 6.37
N ARG A 71 -14.51 24.85 6.25
CA ARG A 71 -15.39 25.40 7.28
C ARG A 71 -16.55 24.46 7.59
N GLU A 72 -17.21 23.89 6.57
CA GLU A 72 -18.26 22.88 6.77
C GLU A 72 -17.73 21.60 7.45
N MET A 73 -16.53 21.12 7.09
CA MET A 73 -15.94 19.94 7.76
C MET A 73 -15.68 20.19 9.24
N PHE A 74 -15.19 21.37 9.60
CA PHE A 74 -14.99 21.73 11.01
C PHE A 74 -16.32 21.94 11.76
N LYS A 75 -17.36 22.48 11.12
CA LYS A 75 -18.72 22.50 11.68
C LYS A 75 -19.22 21.09 11.95
N ILE A 76 -19.10 20.17 11.00
CA ILE A 76 -19.46 18.75 11.20
C ILE A 76 -18.65 18.14 12.35
N LYS A 77 -17.33 18.40 12.42
CA LYS A 77 -16.47 17.89 13.49
C LYS A 77 -16.89 18.37 14.87
N HIS A 78 -17.40 19.59 14.97
CA HIS A 78 -17.92 20.18 16.19
C HIS A 78 -19.24 19.52 16.64
N LEU A 79 -20.09 19.11 15.68
CA LEU A 79 -21.38 18.48 15.96
C LEU A 79 -21.30 17.00 16.34
N ILE A 80 -20.26 16.28 15.88
CA ILE A 80 -20.07 14.86 16.24
C ILE A 80 -19.42 14.71 17.63
N PRO A 81 -19.66 13.60 18.36
CA PRO A 81 -19.06 13.36 19.67
C PRO A 81 -17.54 13.55 19.66
N TYR A 82 -16.97 14.12 20.72
CA TYR A 82 -15.54 14.47 20.78
C TYR A 82 -14.61 13.30 20.47
N LYS A 83 -14.93 12.09 20.99
CA LYS A 83 -14.16 10.86 20.74
C LYS A 83 -14.28 10.33 19.31
N ARG A 84 -15.26 10.79 18.53
CA ARG A 84 -15.50 10.38 17.14
C ARG A 84 -14.56 11.15 16.23
N LYS A 85 -13.73 10.43 15.48
CA LYS A 85 -12.84 11.03 14.46
C LYS A 85 -13.64 11.38 13.22
N LEU A 86 -13.39 12.54 12.63
CA LEU A 86 -13.89 12.89 11.30
C LEU A 86 -12.80 12.58 10.28
N CYS A 87 -13.08 11.65 9.38
CA CYS A 87 -12.16 11.23 8.32
C CYS A 87 -12.78 11.54 6.96
N VAL A 88 -12.12 12.40 6.20
CA VAL A 88 -12.49 12.73 4.83
C VAL A 88 -11.56 11.98 3.89
N TYR A 89 -12.10 11.14 3.02
CA TYR A 89 -11.36 10.41 2.02
C TYR A 89 -11.49 11.08 0.66
N PHE A 90 -10.34 11.27 0.02
CA PHE A 90 -10.23 11.56 -1.40
C PHE A 90 -9.65 10.32 -2.09
N HIS A 91 -9.96 10.12 -3.37
CA HIS A 91 -9.42 9.02 -4.13
C HIS A 91 -8.23 9.50 -4.97
N ASN A 92 -7.00 9.23 -4.49
CA ASN A 92 -5.74 9.83 -4.96
C ASN A 92 -5.39 11.18 -4.32
N LEU A 93 -5.69 11.36 -3.01
CA LEU A 93 -5.32 12.55 -2.24
C LEU A 93 -3.84 12.92 -2.45
N SER A 94 -2.94 11.94 -2.41
CA SER A 94 -1.50 12.17 -2.51
C SER A 94 -1.06 12.70 -3.87
N GLY A 95 -1.73 12.27 -4.93
CA GLY A 95 -1.36 12.61 -6.30
C GLY A 95 -1.99 13.90 -6.79
N PHE A 96 -3.10 14.33 -6.18
CA PHE A 96 -3.92 15.43 -6.70
C PHE A 96 -4.54 16.31 -5.61
N ASP A 97 -5.69 15.94 -5.04
CA ASP A 97 -6.54 16.81 -4.20
C ASP A 97 -5.78 17.39 -3.00
N GLY A 98 -4.98 16.55 -2.35
CA GLY A 98 -4.25 16.94 -1.15
C GLY A 98 -3.25 18.06 -1.41
N LEU A 99 -2.63 18.12 -2.59
CA LEU A 99 -1.71 19.19 -2.95
C LEU A 99 -2.44 20.53 -3.14
N ILE A 100 -3.66 20.50 -3.70
CA ILE A 100 -4.49 21.69 -3.91
C ILE A 100 -5.03 22.19 -2.57
N ILE A 101 -5.50 21.28 -1.71
CA ILE A 101 -5.96 21.61 -0.36
C ILE A 101 -4.81 22.20 0.48
N LEU A 102 -3.61 21.63 0.43
CA LEU A 102 -2.44 22.17 1.14
C LEU A 102 -2.13 23.60 0.71
N LYS A 103 -2.18 23.91 -0.60
CA LYS A 103 -2.01 25.28 -1.09
C LYS A 103 -3.07 26.23 -0.53
N SER A 104 -4.33 25.80 -0.52
CA SER A 104 -5.44 26.59 0.06
C SER A 104 -5.23 26.85 1.56
N VAL A 105 -4.89 25.82 2.34
CA VAL A 105 -4.68 25.94 3.79
C VAL A 105 -3.52 26.87 4.13
N VAL A 106 -2.41 26.78 3.40
CA VAL A 106 -1.24 27.66 3.60
C VAL A 106 -1.58 29.12 3.25
N THR A 107 -2.44 29.34 2.25
CA THR A 107 -2.85 30.68 1.81
C THR A 107 -3.82 31.32 2.80
N ASP A 108 -4.80 30.57 3.31
CA ASP A 108 -5.83 31.07 4.23
C ASP A 108 -5.30 31.27 5.67
N GLY A 109 -4.36 30.46 6.13
CA GLY A 109 -3.71 30.63 7.44
C GLY A 109 -4.58 30.26 8.65
N GLU A 110 -5.79 29.73 8.44
CA GLU A 110 -6.73 29.39 9.52
C GLU A 110 -6.45 28.05 10.24
N TYR A 111 -5.66 27.17 9.62
CA TYR A 111 -5.40 25.81 10.10
C TYR A 111 -3.91 25.47 10.11
N THR A 112 -3.48 24.69 11.10
CA THR A 112 -2.17 24.01 11.06
C THR A 112 -2.31 22.63 10.44
N VAL A 113 -1.21 22.11 9.87
CA VAL A 113 -1.22 20.85 9.13
C VAL A 113 -0.10 19.92 9.59
N ASP A 114 -0.48 18.71 10.00
CA ASP A 114 0.45 17.59 10.18
C ASP A 114 0.33 16.61 9.01
N ILE A 115 1.46 16.28 8.40
CA ILE A 115 1.53 15.41 7.21
C ILE A 115 2.11 14.05 7.59
N THR A 116 1.35 12.99 7.37
CA THR A 116 1.87 11.61 7.40
C THR A 116 2.15 11.16 5.98
N SER A 117 3.41 10.89 5.65
CA SER A 117 3.84 10.48 4.30
C SER A 117 4.89 9.35 4.33
N ARG A 118 5.01 8.63 3.22
CA ARG A 118 6.07 7.64 3.00
C ARG A 118 6.48 7.64 1.53
N ALA A 119 7.79 7.68 1.26
CA ALA A 119 8.34 7.69 -0.11
C ALA A 119 7.66 8.75 -1.00
N SER A 120 7.55 9.98 -0.49
CA SER A 120 6.90 11.13 -1.14
C SER A 120 5.40 10.98 -1.44
N LYS A 121 4.74 9.95 -0.89
CA LYS A 121 3.28 9.80 -0.97
C LYS A 121 2.63 10.20 0.35
N ILE A 122 1.68 11.13 0.30
CA ILE A 122 0.86 11.57 1.43
C ILE A 122 -0.16 10.46 1.73
N MET A 123 -0.21 10.01 2.98
CA MET A 123 -1.20 9.03 3.43
C MET A 123 -2.34 9.69 4.20
N LYS A 124 -2.00 10.75 4.94
CA LYS A 124 -2.94 11.49 5.78
C LYS A 124 -2.45 12.93 5.97
N LEU A 125 -3.39 13.87 5.94
CA LEU A 125 -3.23 15.24 6.43
C LEU A 125 -4.12 15.41 7.66
N VAL A 126 -3.58 15.90 8.77
CA VAL A 126 -4.38 16.29 9.93
C VAL A 126 -4.44 17.80 9.95
N LEU A 127 -5.64 18.35 9.77
CA LEU A 127 -5.87 19.78 9.86
C LEU A 127 -6.36 20.10 11.28
N THR A 128 -5.70 21.04 11.94
CA THR A 128 -6.07 21.49 13.29
C THR A 128 -6.49 22.96 13.24
N SER A 129 -7.69 23.26 13.75
CA SER A 129 -8.17 24.64 13.88
C SER A 129 -7.60 25.34 15.12
N LYS A 130 -7.72 26.67 15.18
CA LYS A 130 -7.26 27.50 16.32
C LYS A 130 -7.82 27.05 17.69
N ASN A 131 -9.02 26.45 17.72
CA ASN A 131 -9.64 25.91 18.94
C ASN A 131 -9.28 24.44 19.23
N GLY A 132 -8.32 23.85 18.50
CA GLY A 132 -7.81 22.50 18.72
C GLY A 132 -8.69 21.37 18.16
N LEU A 133 -9.77 21.66 17.42
CA LEU A 133 -10.49 20.61 16.69
C LEU A 133 -9.63 20.05 15.57
N GLN A 134 -9.77 18.76 15.30
CA GLN A 134 -9.00 18.06 14.27
C GLN A 134 -9.90 17.31 13.31
N ILE A 135 -9.57 17.41 12.02
CA ILE A 135 -10.11 16.57 10.94
C ILE A 135 -8.96 15.87 10.23
N GLU A 136 -9.21 14.65 9.75
CA GLU A 136 -8.20 13.87 9.03
C GLU A 136 -8.61 13.73 7.56
N LEU A 137 -7.79 14.26 6.65
CA LEU A 137 -7.90 13.98 5.22
C LEU A 137 -7.04 12.78 4.87
N ARG A 138 -7.58 11.81 4.13
CA ARG A 138 -6.93 10.52 3.88
C ARG A 138 -7.01 10.13 2.41
N ASP A 139 -5.98 9.42 1.96
CA ASP A 139 -5.97 8.86 0.61
C ASP A 139 -6.56 7.44 0.60
N SER A 140 -7.71 7.27 -0.04
CA SER A 140 -8.32 5.96 -0.19
C SER A 140 -7.52 5.02 -1.09
N LEU A 141 -6.64 5.54 -1.97
CA LEU A 141 -5.88 4.72 -2.91
C LEU A 141 -4.84 3.82 -2.20
N HIS A 142 -4.36 4.21 -1.01
CA HIS A 142 -3.43 3.39 -0.23
C HIS A 142 -4.10 2.17 0.42
N ILE A 143 -5.41 2.21 0.65
CA ILE A 143 -6.19 1.09 1.20
C ILE A 143 -6.94 0.32 0.11
N LEU A 144 -7.35 1.01 -0.95
CA LEU A 144 -8.05 0.48 -2.12
C LEU A 144 -7.26 0.85 -3.39
N PRO A 145 -6.18 0.11 -3.74
CA PRO A 145 -5.27 0.45 -4.83
C PRO A 145 -5.84 0.09 -6.22
N MET A 146 -6.99 0.68 -6.56
CA MET A 146 -7.72 0.50 -7.81
C MET A 146 -8.35 1.83 -8.19
N THR A 147 -8.58 2.07 -9.49
CA THR A 147 -9.29 3.29 -9.91
C THR A 147 -10.72 3.31 -9.39
N LEU A 148 -11.29 4.49 -9.17
CA LEU A 148 -12.67 4.65 -8.70
C LEU A 148 -13.69 3.94 -9.59
N ASN A 149 -13.50 3.96 -10.92
CA ASN A 149 -14.37 3.23 -11.84
C ASN A 149 -14.30 1.71 -11.64
N GLN A 150 -13.10 1.17 -11.47
CA GLN A 150 -12.94 -0.26 -11.19
C GLN A 150 -13.52 -0.62 -9.82
N LEU A 151 -13.40 0.26 -8.82
CA LEU A 151 -14.01 0.08 -7.50
C LEU A 151 -15.53 0.03 -7.62
N GLY A 152 -16.17 1.05 -8.21
CA GLY A 152 -17.61 1.09 -8.43
C GLY A 152 -18.12 -0.15 -9.17
N ALA A 153 -17.46 -0.53 -10.28
CA ALA A 153 -17.91 -1.63 -11.11
C ALA A 153 -17.84 -2.97 -10.36
N SER A 154 -16.82 -3.16 -9.53
CA SER A 154 -16.60 -4.43 -8.86
C SER A 154 -17.31 -4.58 -7.52
N PHE A 155 -17.36 -3.54 -6.71
CA PHE A 155 -17.96 -3.59 -5.38
C PHE A 155 -19.46 -3.30 -5.41
N LEU A 156 -19.91 -2.44 -6.33
CA LEU A 156 -21.27 -1.91 -6.33
C LEU A 156 -22.04 -2.22 -7.62
N GLY A 157 -21.38 -2.74 -8.67
CA GLY A 157 -21.98 -2.82 -10.00
C GLY A 157 -22.30 -1.44 -10.61
N LYS A 158 -21.69 -0.37 -10.09
CA LYS A 158 -21.90 1.02 -10.51
C LYS A 158 -20.76 1.49 -11.41
N GLN A 159 -21.06 2.22 -12.48
CA GLN A 159 -20.03 2.89 -13.29
C GLN A 159 -19.96 4.38 -12.97
N LYS A 160 -18.78 4.97 -13.21
CA LYS A 160 -18.60 6.42 -13.25
C LYS A 160 -19.37 7.00 -14.44
N ILE A 161 -19.74 8.28 -14.35
CA ILE A 161 -20.15 9.04 -15.53
C ILE A 161 -18.88 9.35 -16.34
N THR A 162 -18.94 9.19 -17.66
CA THR A 162 -17.83 9.56 -18.53
C THR A 162 -17.88 11.05 -18.84
N ILE A 163 -16.75 11.74 -18.67
CA ILE A 163 -16.57 13.14 -19.02
C ILE A 163 -15.13 13.34 -19.50
N ASP A 164 -14.89 14.29 -20.40
CA ASP A 164 -13.54 14.79 -20.66
C ASP A 164 -13.11 15.67 -19.47
N PRO A 165 -12.10 15.24 -18.68
CA PRO A 165 -11.68 15.93 -17.47
C PRO A 165 -10.90 17.22 -17.74
N VAL A 166 -10.68 17.59 -19.01
CA VAL A 166 -10.07 18.88 -19.38
C VAL A 166 -11.15 19.95 -19.48
N PHE A 167 -11.33 20.71 -18.41
CA PHE A 167 -12.31 21.80 -18.36
C PHE A 167 -11.75 23.11 -18.94
N SER A 168 -12.61 23.84 -19.66
CA SER A 168 -12.40 25.25 -20.01
C SER A 168 -13.39 26.12 -19.23
N LEU A 169 -13.15 27.43 -19.19
CA LEU A 169 -14.05 28.39 -18.55
C LEU A 169 -15.48 28.32 -19.13
N ASP A 170 -15.60 28.16 -20.44
CA ASP A 170 -16.89 28.03 -21.11
C ASP A 170 -17.62 26.75 -20.69
N ARG A 171 -16.92 25.61 -20.64
CA ARG A 171 -17.51 24.32 -20.21
C ARG A 171 -17.99 24.37 -18.76
N ILE A 172 -17.25 25.04 -17.87
CA ILE A 172 -17.66 25.24 -16.47
C ILE A 172 -19.00 25.98 -16.38
N CYS A 173 -19.24 26.94 -17.27
CA CYS A 173 -20.51 27.65 -17.35
C CYS A 173 -21.61 26.80 -18.02
N SER A 174 -21.34 26.27 -19.21
CA SER A 174 -22.35 25.65 -20.07
C SER A 174 -22.75 24.24 -19.62
N GLU A 175 -21.84 23.50 -18.96
CA GLU A 175 -22.04 22.10 -18.54
C GLU A 175 -22.24 21.97 -17.02
N ARG A 176 -22.48 23.07 -16.29
CA ARG A 176 -22.56 23.10 -14.81
C ARG A 176 -23.35 21.93 -14.21
N SER A 177 -24.59 21.71 -14.69
CA SER A 177 -25.44 20.64 -14.15
C SER A 177 -24.90 19.23 -14.42
N PHE A 178 -24.23 19.03 -15.56
CA PHE A 178 -23.60 17.76 -15.89
C PHE A 178 -22.34 17.51 -15.05
N ILE A 179 -21.50 18.54 -14.86
CA ILE A 179 -20.30 18.47 -14.01
C ILE A 179 -20.69 18.17 -12.55
N ILE A 180 -21.70 18.86 -12.00
CA ILE A 180 -22.19 18.57 -10.65
C ILE A 180 -22.68 17.13 -10.55
N LYS A 181 -23.40 16.62 -11.56
CA LYS A 181 -23.85 15.22 -11.58
C LYS A 181 -22.69 14.23 -11.61
N TYR A 182 -21.64 14.51 -12.38
CA TYR A 182 -20.40 13.72 -12.44
C TYR A 182 -19.70 13.71 -11.07
N LEU A 183 -19.44 14.88 -10.51
CA LEU A 183 -18.79 15.07 -9.21
C LEU A 183 -19.54 14.35 -8.08
N LEU A 184 -20.87 14.54 -8.02
CA LEU A 184 -21.70 13.87 -7.01
C LEU A 184 -21.72 12.35 -7.17
N ARG A 185 -21.62 11.85 -8.41
CA ARG A 185 -21.51 10.41 -8.67
C ARG A 185 -20.20 9.83 -8.15
N ASP A 186 -19.10 10.56 -8.30
CA ASP A 186 -17.79 10.12 -7.84
C ASP A 186 -17.71 10.02 -6.31
N VAL A 187 -18.18 11.05 -5.61
CA VAL A 187 -18.24 11.03 -4.14
C VAL A 187 -19.21 9.98 -3.62
N GLU A 188 -20.32 9.71 -4.33
CA GLU A 188 -21.26 8.63 -4.01
C GLU A 188 -20.57 7.26 -4.10
N ILE A 189 -19.95 6.95 -5.24
CA ILE A 189 -19.24 5.68 -5.44
C ILE A 189 -18.17 5.50 -4.36
N LEU A 190 -17.38 6.52 -4.08
CA LEU A 190 -16.32 6.42 -3.07
C LEU A 190 -16.88 6.15 -1.67
N ASN A 191 -17.97 6.84 -1.27
CA ASN A 191 -18.59 6.65 0.04
C ASN A 191 -19.09 5.22 0.20
N ASP A 192 -19.87 4.77 -0.77
CA ASP A 192 -20.52 3.47 -0.77
C ASP A 192 -19.48 2.34 -0.76
N VAL A 193 -18.39 2.47 -1.53
CA VAL A 193 -17.27 1.51 -1.52
C VAL A 193 -16.57 1.48 -0.17
N LEU A 194 -16.29 2.63 0.45
CA LEU A 194 -15.62 2.69 1.76
C LEU A 194 -16.46 1.99 2.84
N HIS A 195 -17.77 2.25 2.87
CA HIS A 195 -18.70 1.64 3.80
C HIS A 195 -18.84 0.13 3.58
N LEU A 196 -19.01 -0.31 2.33
CA LEU A 196 -19.10 -1.73 1.99
C LEU A 196 -17.80 -2.46 2.31
N TYR A 197 -16.64 -1.88 1.97
CA TYR A 197 -15.33 -2.44 2.31
C TYR A 197 -15.16 -2.59 3.81
N ASN A 198 -15.48 -1.55 4.60
CA ASN A 198 -15.38 -1.64 6.05
C ASN A 198 -16.31 -2.71 6.61
N HIS A 199 -17.55 -2.80 6.12
CA HIS A 199 -18.51 -3.82 6.53
C HIS A 199 -17.99 -5.24 6.23
N MET A 200 -17.43 -5.48 5.04
CA MET A 200 -16.82 -6.78 4.70
C MET A 200 -15.65 -7.13 5.64
N ILE A 201 -14.77 -6.17 5.94
CA ILE A 201 -13.65 -6.39 6.87
C ILE A 201 -14.14 -6.64 8.30
N GLU A 202 -15.13 -5.88 8.77
CA GLU A 202 -15.69 -6.04 10.10
C GLU A 202 -16.39 -7.39 10.28
N ASN A 203 -17.18 -7.81 9.30
CA ASN A 203 -17.84 -9.13 9.34
C ASN A 203 -16.84 -10.28 9.30
N GLU A 204 -15.82 -10.18 8.45
CA GLU A 204 -14.87 -11.27 8.22
C GLU A 204 -13.79 -11.34 9.32
N PHE A 205 -13.30 -10.18 9.77
CA PHE A 205 -12.13 -10.08 10.64
C PHE A 205 -12.39 -9.38 11.97
N TYR A 206 -13.58 -8.81 12.21
CA TYR A 206 -13.89 -8.00 13.39
C TYR A 206 -12.89 -6.86 13.60
N ILE A 207 -12.50 -6.19 12.52
CA ILE A 207 -11.56 -5.07 12.53
C ILE A 207 -12.21 -3.89 11.81
N ASN A 208 -12.14 -2.70 12.42
CA ASN A 208 -12.53 -1.46 11.75
C ASN A 208 -11.41 -1.03 10.78
N SER A 209 -11.69 -1.10 9.48
CA SER A 209 -10.75 -0.74 8.41
C SER A 209 -10.39 0.74 8.40
N TYR A 210 -11.27 1.62 8.90
CA TYR A 210 -11.00 3.06 9.03
C TYR A 210 -9.91 3.38 10.05
N LYS A 211 -9.39 2.42 10.82
CA LYS A 211 -8.20 2.65 11.67
C LYS A 211 -6.88 2.56 10.89
N HIS A 212 -6.93 2.12 9.63
CA HIS A 212 -5.77 1.80 8.83
C HIS A 212 -5.64 2.76 7.65
N LEU A 213 -4.42 3.25 7.42
CA LEU A 213 -4.12 4.18 6.31
C LEU A 213 -3.72 3.44 5.02
N THR A 214 -3.33 2.18 5.12
CA THR A 214 -2.91 1.36 3.97
C THR A 214 -3.46 -0.05 4.06
N ALA A 215 -3.62 -0.69 2.90
CA ALA A 215 -3.94 -2.12 2.79
C ALA A 215 -2.90 -2.98 3.55
N THR A 216 -1.61 -2.65 3.44
CA THR A 216 -0.54 -3.34 4.17
C THR A 216 -0.72 -3.24 5.69
N SER A 217 -1.06 -2.05 6.22
CA SER A 217 -1.27 -1.88 7.66
C SER A 217 -2.49 -2.65 8.16
N LEU A 218 -3.55 -2.76 7.35
CA LEU A 218 -4.74 -3.53 7.65
C LEU A 218 -4.44 -5.03 7.62
N SER A 219 -3.82 -5.53 6.54
CA SER A 219 -3.39 -6.93 6.40
C SER A 219 -2.49 -7.35 7.56
N TYR A 220 -1.50 -6.53 7.92
CA TYR A 220 -0.63 -6.82 9.05
C TYR A 220 -1.39 -6.89 10.39
N ASN A 221 -2.42 -6.06 10.58
CA ASN A 221 -3.26 -6.12 11.78
C ASN A 221 -4.16 -7.36 11.79
N ILE A 222 -4.74 -7.73 10.64
CA ILE A 222 -5.48 -9.00 10.45
C ILE A 222 -4.57 -10.18 10.82
N PHE A 223 -3.38 -10.23 10.23
CA PHE A 223 -2.38 -11.26 10.52
C PHE A 223 -2.06 -11.32 12.02
N LYS A 224 -1.68 -10.20 12.64
CA LYS A 224 -1.31 -10.16 14.07
C LYS A 224 -2.42 -10.53 15.05
N THR A 225 -3.67 -10.29 14.68
CA THR A 225 -4.82 -10.52 15.59
C THR A 225 -5.38 -11.93 15.42
N LYS A 226 -5.48 -12.41 14.18
CA LYS A 226 -6.18 -13.67 13.86
C LYS A 226 -5.25 -14.85 13.57
N TYR A 227 -4.04 -14.60 13.04
CA TYR A 227 -3.19 -15.66 12.49
C TYR A 227 -1.85 -15.80 13.18
N MET A 228 -1.32 -14.73 13.78
CA MET A 228 -0.12 -14.78 14.59
C MET A 228 -0.40 -15.66 15.81
N GLY A 229 0.07 -16.90 15.71
CA GLY A 229 -0.10 -17.93 16.73
C GLY A 229 0.79 -17.68 17.95
N VAL A 230 1.41 -18.74 18.46
CA VAL A 230 2.36 -18.64 19.60
C VAL A 230 3.76 -18.20 19.18
N TYR A 231 4.01 -18.00 17.88
CA TYR A 231 5.31 -17.64 17.36
C TYR A 231 5.70 -16.22 17.80
N LYS A 232 6.82 -16.11 18.51
CA LYS A 232 7.46 -14.83 18.83
C LYS A 232 8.51 -14.54 17.77
N ILE A 233 8.27 -13.54 16.93
CA ILE A 233 9.21 -13.12 15.89
C ILE A 233 10.15 -12.09 16.51
N GLU A 234 11.44 -12.42 16.60
CA GLU A 234 12.46 -11.54 17.15
C GLU A 234 12.64 -10.30 16.27
N ILE A 235 12.64 -9.11 16.89
CA ILE A 235 12.98 -7.86 16.22
C ILE A 235 14.50 -7.74 16.21
N PRO A 236 15.16 -7.71 15.03
CA PRO A 236 16.61 -7.61 14.95
C PRO A 236 17.14 -6.33 15.61
N SER A 237 18.36 -6.42 16.15
CA SER A 237 19.14 -5.22 16.46
C SER A 237 19.44 -4.44 15.17
N ASN A 238 19.75 -3.15 15.27
CA ASN A 238 20.07 -2.31 14.11
C ASN A 238 21.21 -2.90 13.26
N ILE A 239 22.21 -3.52 13.90
CA ILE A 239 23.36 -4.12 13.22
C ILE A 239 22.91 -5.35 12.40
N TYR A 240 22.06 -6.21 12.98
CA TYR A 240 21.54 -7.38 12.28
C TYR A 240 20.57 -7.01 11.17
N ASP A 241 19.63 -6.08 11.41
CA ASP A 241 18.67 -5.62 10.41
C ASP A 241 19.40 -5.03 9.18
N LYS A 242 20.38 -4.15 9.40
CA LYS A 242 21.20 -3.58 8.33
C LYS A 242 21.90 -4.67 7.52
N PHE A 243 22.49 -5.67 8.16
CA PHE A 243 23.18 -6.75 7.46
C PHE A 243 22.22 -7.63 6.65
N ILE A 244 21.09 -8.05 7.23
CA ILE A 244 20.06 -8.84 6.54
C ILE A 244 19.55 -8.08 5.30
N ARG A 245 19.30 -6.77 5.42
CA ARG A 245 18.82 -5.95 4.30
C ARG A 245 19.81 -5.83 3.14
N LEU A 246 21.11 -6.05 3.36
CA LEU A 246 22.08 -6.06 2.26
C LEU A 246 21.87 -7.25 1.32
N GLY A 247 21.39 -8.39 1.84
CA GLY A 247 21.01 -9.57 1.06
C GLY A 247 19.51 -9.62 0.72
N TYR A 248 18.76 -8.54 0.96
CA TYR A 248 17.35 -8.46 0.59
C TYR A 248 17.21 -7.94 -0.85
N TYR A 249 16.87 -8.86 -1.75
CA TYR A 249 16.71 -8.58 -3.18
C TYR A 249 15.23 -8.57 -3.58
N GLY A 250 14.94 -7.90 -4.70
CA GLY A 250 13.61 -7.86 -5.30
C GLY A 250 13.37 -9.04 -6.23
N GLY A 251 12.31 -8.96 -7.04
CA GLY A 251 12.07 -9.94 -8.10
C GLY A 251 13.19 -9.95 -9.16
N ARG A 252 13.40 -11.11 -9.76
CA ARG A 252 14.27 -11.29 -10.93
C ARG A 252 13.55 -10.78 -12.18
N CYS A 253 14.23 -9.98 -12.97
CA CYS A 253 13.76 -9.50 -14.27
C CYS A 253 14.87 -9.69 -15.29
N GLU A 254 14.57 -10.37 -16.39
CA GLU A 254 15.52 -10.60 -17.48
C GLU A 254 15.31 -9.57 -18.58
N SER A 255 16.41 -9.19 -19.23
CA SER A 255 16.37 -8.29 -20.38
C SER A 255 16.38 -9.11 -21.67
N TYR A 256 15.25 -9.11 -22.36
CA TYR A 256 15.12 -9.72 -23.68
C TYR A 256 15.15 -8.64 -24.76
N VAL A 257 15.56 -9.01 -25.97
CA VAL A 257 15.30 -8.17 -27.15
C VAL A 257 13.78 -8.08 -27.30
N PRO A 258 13.18 -6.87 -27.35
CA PRO A 258 11.73 -6.69 -27.39
C PRO A 258 11.16 -6.98 -28.80
N ARG A 259 11.66 -8.01 -29.48
CA ARG A 259 11.26 -8.45 -30.82
C ARG A 259 11.30 -9.96 -30.90
N ASN A 260 10.26 -10.54 -31.48
CA ASN A 260 10.20 -11.96 -31.80
C ASN A 260 10.94 -12.22 -33.12
N ILE A 261 12.26 -12.27 -33.07
CA ILE A 261 13.11 -12.36 -34.27
C ILE A 261 12.86 -13.66 -35.06
N SER A 262 12.52 -14.76 -34.37
CA SER A 262 12.26 -16.06 -35.00
C SER A 262 10.85 -16.20 -35.59
N ASN A 263 9.95 -15.22 -35.38
CA ASN A 263 8.52 -15.32 -35.72
C ASN A 263 7.82 -16.59 -35.17
N GLU A 264 8.33 -17.15 -34.08
CA GLU A 264 7.76 -18.34 -33.46
C GLU A 264 6.59 -18.00 -32.53
N ILE A 265 5.77 -19.00 -32.22
CA ILE A 265 4.70 -18.83 -31.22
C ILE A 265 5.34 -18.73 -29.84
N LEU A 266 5.07 -17.64 -29.13
CA LEU A 266 5.54 -17.42 -27.76
C LEU A 266 4.46 -17.76 -26.74
N TYR A 267 4.86 -18.41 -25.64
CA TYR A 267 3.99 -18.73 -24.52
C TYR A 267 4.39 -17.93 -23.28
N HIS A 268 3.42 -17.35 -22.59
CA HIS A 268 3.62 -16.62 -21.35
C HIS A 268 3.00 -17.39 -20.18
N TYR A 269 3.81 -17.69 -19.16
CA TYR A 269 3.40 -18.40 -17.96
C TYR A 269 3.55 -17.47 -16.75
N ASP A 270 2.50 -17.39 -15.93
CA ASP A 270 2.49 -16.59 -14.70
C ASP A 270 2.20 -17.48 -13.50
N PHE A 271 2.93 -17.26 -12.41
CA PHE A 271 2.73 -17.97 -11.15
C PHE A 271 1.47 -17.45 -10.45
N ASN A 272 0.56 -18.36 -10.13
CA ASN A 272 -0.60 -18.03 -9.30
C ASN A 272 -0.14 -17.63 -7.89
N SER A 273 -0.16 -16.32 -7.59
CA SER A 273 0.16 -15.77 -6.26
C SER A 273 1.54 -16.22 -5.77
N HIS A 274 2.59 -15.88 -6.52
CA HIS A 274 3.98 -16.30 -6.28
C HIS A 274 4.48 -16.07 -4.84
N TYR A 275 4.41 -14.83 -4.32
CA TYR A 275 4.85 -14.52 -2.94
C TYR A 275 4.02 -15.27 -1.88
N PRO A 276 2.67 -15.29 -1.94
CA PRO A 276 1.88 -16.13 -1.06
C PRO A 276 2.27 -17.62 -1.11
N ALA A 277 2.55 -18.18 -2.29
CA ALA A 277 3.00 -19.56 -2.41
C ALA A 277 4.34 -19.78 -1.70
N SER A 278 5.29 -18.84 -1.80
CA SER A 278 6.53 -18.88 -1.03
C SER A 278 6.27 -18.83 0.48
N MET A 279 5.30 -18.04 0.93
CA MET A 279 4.95 -17.86 2.35
C MET A 279 4.41 -19.14 3.01
N LEU A 280 4.10 -20.19 2.25
CA LEU A 280 3.74 -21.52 2.78
C LEU A 280 4.93 -22.27 3.38
N ASN A 281 6.16 -21.85 3.10
CA ASN A 281 7.38 -22.46 3.63
C ASN A 281 7.67 -22.05 5.08
N LYS A 282 8.73 -22.63 5.66
CA LYS A 282 9.22 -22.24 6.97
C LYS A 282 10.10 -20.98 6.87
N TYR A 283 9.93 -20.07 7.81
CA TYR A 283 10.75 -18.86 7.94
C TYR A 283 11.36 -18.78 9.33
N PRO A 284 12.61 -18.29 9.45
CA PRO A 284 13.26 -18.15 10.75
C PRO A 284 12.54 -17.11 11.60
N THR A 285 12.40 -17.40 12.89
CA THR A 285 11.72 -16.51 13.86
C THR A 285 12.69 -15.86 14.84
N ARG A 286 13.94 -16.32 14.90
CA ARG A 286 14.96 -15.83 15.83
C ARG A 286 16.31 -15.63 15.16
N ILE A 287 17.15 -14.85 15.84
CA ILE A 287 18.52 -14.59 15.42
C ILE A 287 19.46 -15.25 16.42
N LYS A 288 20.21 -16.24 15.94
CA LYS A 288 21.23 -16.92 16.74
C LYS A 288 22.47 -16.05 16.91
N GLY A 289 22.86 -15.35 15.84
CA GLY A 289 23.93 -14.35 15.86
C GLY A 289 25.01 -14.63 14.81
N TRP A 290 26.13 -13.91 14.93
CA TRP A 290 27.25 -14.09 14.03
C TRP A 290 27.82 -15.50 14.14
N TYR A 291 27.96 -16.15 12.99
CA TYR A 291 28.47 -17.48 12.81
C TYR A 291 29.78 -17.42 12.03
N ARG A 292 30.77 -18.21 12.45
CA ARG A 292 31.95 -18.50 11.63
C ARG A 292 31.75 -19.89 11.03
N PRO A 293 31.77 -20.05 9.69
CA PRO A 293 31.68 -21.37 9.09
C PRO A 293 32.83 -22.24 9.62
N ILE A 294 32.45 -23.33 10.29
CA ILE A 294 33.38 -24.43 10.56
C ILE A 294 33.65 -25.08 9.19
N VAL A 295 34.85 -25.59 8.99
CA VAL A 295 35.41 -26.15 7.74
C VAL A 295 34.55 -27.23 7.07
N ASP A 296 33.46 -27.66 7.68
CA ASP A 296 32.45 -28.51 7.05
C ASP A 296 31.69 -27.67 6.01
N ASN A 297 31.95 -27.91 4.72
CA ASN A 297 31.48 -27.16 3.53
C ASN A 297 29.94 -27.09 3.34
N ARG A 298 29.14 -27.34 4.39
CA ARG A 298 27.68 -27.36 4.35
C ARG A 298 27.12 -25.95 4.48
N ILE A 299 26.42 -25.51 3.44
CA ILE A 299 25.69 -24.23 3.44
C ILE A 299 24.34 -24.44 4.12
N ASP A 300 24.05 -23.61 5.11
CA ASP A 300 22.80 -23.59 5.87
C ASP A 300 21.79 -22.63 5.22
N GLU A 301 20.57 -23.11 4.99
CA GLU A 301 19.51 -22.33 4.32
C GLU A 301 19.10 -21.09 5.12
N TYR A 302 19.18 -21.14 6.45
CA TYR A 302 18.75 -20.08 7.36
C TYR A 302 19.90 -19.16 7.77
N THR A 303 20.88 -18.97 6.91
CA THR A 303 22.01 -18.07 7.15
C THR A 303 22.11 -17.01 6.05
N VAL A 304 22.42 -15.77 6.44
CA VAL A 304 22.78 -14.70 5.50
C VAL A 304 24.30 -14.64 5.39
N TYR A 305 24.83 -14.78 4.18
CA TYR A 305 26.25 -14.94 3.90
C TYR A 305 26.82 -13.72 3.21
N ASP A 306 27.94 -13.20 3.69
CA ASP A 306 28.84 -12.26 2.98
C ASP A 306 30.03 -13.07 2.47
N VAL A 307 30.05 -13.33 1.17
CA VAL A 307 30.93 -14.31 0.53
C VAL A 307 31.50 -13.81 -0.80
N VAL A 308 32.69 -14.32 -1.15
CA VAL A 308 33.17 -14.32 -2.53
C VAL A 308 32.76 -15.65 -3.14
N VAL A 309 32.02 -15.59 -4.24
CA VAL A 309 31.58 -16.75 -5.01
C VAL A 309 32.27 -16.76 -6.37
N SER A 310 32.41 -17.95 -6.95
CA SER A 310 32.74 -18.14 -8.37
C SER A 310 31.57 -18.84 -9.04
N VAL A 311 30.86 -18.14 -9.91
CA VAL A 311 29.67 -18.63 -10.64
C VAL A 311 30.11 -19.08 -12.02
N LYS A 312 29.76 -20.31 -12.41
CA LYS A 312 30.06 -20.88 -13.73
C LYS A 312 29.25 -20.19 -14.82
N ASP A 313 29.71 -20.37 -16.05
CA ASP A 313 28.94 -20.00 -17.23
C ASP A 313 27.72 -20.93 -17.37
N VAL A 314 26.57 -20.43 -16.92
CA VAL A 314 25.27 -21.12 -16.97
C VAL A 314 24.25 -20.17 -17.57
N ASN A 315 23.28 -20.73 -18.30
CA ASN A 315 22.25 -19.93 -18.99
C ASN A 315 21.42 -19.07 -18.02
N ILE A 316 21.16 -19.57 -16.81
CA ILE A 316 20.34 -18.91 -15.81
C ILE A 316 21.13 -18.85 -14.49
N PRO A 317 22.02 -17.86 -14.31
CA PRO A 317 22.75 -17.66 -13.06
C PRO A 317 21.77 -17.26 -11.95
N VAL A 318 21.99 -17.73 -10.73
CA VAL A 318 21.03 -17.61 -9.62
C VAL A 318 21.56 -16.80 -8.43
N ILE A 319 22.86 -16.47 -8.42
CA ILE A 319 23.44 -15.69 -7.32
C ILE A 319 23.21 -14.20 -7.58
N PRO A 320 22.47 -13.49 -6.72
CA PRO A 320 22.19 -12.08 -6.91
C PRO A 320 23.43 -11.23 -6.62
N TYR A 321 23.58 -10.17 -7.39
CA TYR A 321 24.53 -9.09 -7.17
C TYR A 321 23.82 -7.75 -7.31
N ARG A 322 23.97 -6.89 -6.31
CA ARG A 322 23.51 -5.50 -6.39
C ARG A 322 24.70 -4.60 -6.66
N ASP A 323 24.69 -3.97 -7.83
CA ASP A 323 25.72 -3.01 -8.20
C ASP A 323 25.81 -1.89 -7.18
N ILE A 324 27.04 -1.57 -6.76
CA ILE A 324 27.28 -0.63 -5.66
C ILE A 324 26.96 0.80 -6.10
N LYS A 325 27.19 1.13 -7.38
CA LYS A 325 27.01 2.47 -7.94
C LYS A 325 25.55 2.70 -8.39
N THR A 326 25.01 1.78 -9.19
CA THR A 326 23.68 1.93 -9.81
C THR A 326 22.55 1.36 -8.95
N ARG A 327 22.87 0.54 -7.95
CA ARG A 327 21.91 -0.21 -7.11
C ARG A 327 21.07 -1.23 -7.88
N GLN A 328 21.38 -1.46 -9.16
CA GLN A 328 20.71 -2.42 -10.02
C GLN A 328 20.95 -3.85 -9.52
N LEU A 329 19.89 -4.67 -9.53
CA LEU A 329 19.98 -6.10 -9.29
C LEU A 329 20.35 -6.81 -10.59
N THR A 330 21.41 -7.61 -10.55
CA THR A 330 21.90 -8.44 -11.66
C THR A 330 22.24 -9.83 -11.14
N PHE A 331 22.42 -10.79 -12.05
CA PHE A 331 22.83 -12.16 -11.73
C PHE A 331 24.05 -12.51 -12.60
N PRO A 332 25.25 -12.00 -12.27
CA PRO A 332 26.42 -12.19 -13.12
C PRO A 332 27.03 -13.58 -12.97
N ILE A 333 27.82 -13.97 -13.98
CA ILE A 333 28.76 -15.11 -13.93
C ILE A 333 30.16 -14.63 -13.50
N GLY A 334 31.07 -15.56 -13.24
CA GLY A 334 32.44 -15.26 -12.82
C GLY A 334 32.59 -15.08 -11.31
N THR A 335 33.69 -14.45 -10.89
CA THR A 335 34.05 -14.33 -9.46
C THR A 335 33.74 -12.95 -8.91
N PHE A 336 32.90 -12.88 -7.88
CA PHE A 336 32.51 -11.61 -7.25
C PHE A 336 32.10 -11.79 -5.78
N ARG A 337 32.12 -10.69 -5.02
CA ARG A 337 31.64 -10.65 -3.63
C ARG A 337 30.18 -10.23 -3.60
N THR A 338 29.37 -10.94 -2.82
CA THR A 338 27.95 -10.63 -2.62
C THR A 338 27.50 -10.95 -1.19
N ILE A 339 26.34 -10.40 -0.81
CA ILE A 339 25.63 -10.80 0.39
C ILE A 339 24.37 -11.57 -0.06
N VAL A 340 24.24 -12.83 0.30
CA VAL A 340 23.24 -13.75 -0.28
C VAL A 340 22.54 -14.57 0.79
N ASN A 341 21.29 -14.98 0.54
CA ASN A 341 20.59 -15.90 1.42
C ASN A 341 21.09 -17.35 1.22
N GLY A 342 21.13 -18.12 2.30
CA GLY A 342 21.56 -19.52 2.29
C GLY A 342 20.80 -20.40 1.31
N ILE A 343 19.51 -20.14 1.06
CA ILE A 343 18.70 -20.89 0.09
C ILE A 343 19.29 -20.76 -1.33
N GLU A 344 19.57 -19.54 -1.78
CA GLU A 344 20.13 -19.27 -3.12
C GLU A 344 21.55 -19.83 -3.25
N LEU A 345 22.38 -19.62 -2.22
CA LEU A 345 23.76 -20.09 -2.19
C LEU A 345 23.85 -21.62 -2.19
N LYS A 346 23.05 -22.28 -1.34
CA LYS A 346 22.98 -23.74 -1.26
C LYS A 346 22.52 -24.33 -2.59
N TYR A 347 21.45 -23.80 -3.18
CA TYR A 347 20.94 -24.23 -4.47
C TYR A 347 22.03 -24.19 -5.57
N ALA A 348 22.80 -23.09 -5.63
CA ALA A 348 23.84 -22.91 -6.64
C ALA A 348 25.03 -23.87 -6.44
N VAL A 349 25.45 -24.07 -5.20
CA VAL A 349 26.60 -24.93 -4.88
C VAL A 349 26.26 -26.41 -5.05
N GLU A 350 25.11 -26.87 -4.56
CA GLU A 350 24.70 -28.27 -4.70
C GLU A 350 24.50 -28.72 -6.15
N ARG A 351 24.11 -27.77 -7.03
CA ARG A 351 23.99 -28.02 -8.49
C ARG A 351 25.30 -27.80 -9.24
N GLY A 352 26.37 -27.43 -8.56
CA GLY A 352 27.66 -27.14 -9.17
C GLY A 352 27.66 -25.91 -10.08
N PHE A 353 26.69 -25.00 -9.94
CA PHE A 353 26.62 -23.72 -10.67
C PHE A 353 27.53 -22.66 -10.07
N ALA A 354 27.85 -22.76 -8.78
CA ALA A 354 28.78 -21.87 -8.12
C ALA A 354 29.63 -22.61 -7.07
N SER A 355 30.74 -22.01 -6.66
CA SER A 355 31.51 -22.41 -5.49
C SER A 355 31.79 -21.21 -4.59
N VAL A 356 31.92 -21.43 -3.28
CA VAL A 356 32.35 -20.38 -2.36
C VAL A 356 33.87 -20.32 -2.35
N VAL A 357 34.43 -19.19 -2.73
CA VAL A 357 35.87 -18.92 -2.71
C VAL A 357 36.31 -18.46 -1.31
N LYS A 358 35.49 -17.61 -0.66
CA LYS A 358 35.83 -17.04 0.65
C LYS A 358 34.59 -16.63 1.43
N TYR A 359 34.58 -16.92 2.74
CA TYR A 359 33.61 -16.38 3.69
C TYR A 359 34.16 -15.14 4.39
N HIS A 360 33.35 -14.10 4.53
CA HIS A 360 33.66 -12.91 5.31
C HIS A 360 32.86 -12.85 6.61
N ARG A 361 31.53 -12.86 6.51
CA ARG A 361 30.61 -12.80 7.65
C ARG A 361 29.41 -13.68 7.38
N CYS A 362 28.93 -14.37 8.40
CA CYS A 362 27.70 -15.16 8.31
C CYS A 362 26.81 -14.83 9.50
N LEU A 363 25.53 -14.55 9.25
CA LEU A 363 24.55 -14.32 10.30
C LEU A 363 23.55 -15.47 10.29
N GLN A 364 23.62 -16.31 11.32
CA GLN A 364 22.74 -17.47 11.43
C GLN A 364 21.40 -17.07 12.05
N LEU A 365 20.32 -17.47 11.40
CA LEU A 365 18.94 -17.38 11.83
C LEU A 365 18.48 -18.76 12.30
N GLU A 366 17.46 -18.82 13.15
CA GLU A 366 17.04 -20.09 13.74
C GLU A 366 15.52 -20.15 13.98
N GLN A 367 15.08 -21.31 14.46
CA GLN A 367 13.68 -21.64 14.74
C GLN A 367 12.78 -21.41 13.52
N PRO A 368 13.03 -22.14 12.41
CA PRO A 368 12.20 -22.05 11.21
C PRO A 368 10.80 -22.59 11.50
N ALA A 369 9.77 -21.77 11.25
CA ALA A 369 8.38 -22.09 11.54
C ALA A 369 7.46 -21.70 10.38
N TYR A 370 6.28 -22.33 10.31
CA TYR A 370 5.22 -22.00 9.34
C TYR A 370 4.43 -20.76 9.77
N ILE A 371 5.11 -19.61 9.85
CA ILE A 371 4.56 -18.38 10.42
C ILE A 371 3.32 -17.89 9.65
N PHE A 372 3.34 -18.02 8.32
CA PHE A 372 2.31 -17.47 7.43
C PHE A 372 1.39 -18.52 6.80
N LYS A 373 1.70 -19.81 6.94
CA LYS A 373 1.01 -20.89 6.22
C LYS A 373 -0.51 -20.85 6.39
N ARG A 374 -0.99 -20.81 7.65
CA ARG A 374 -2.42 -20.73 7.97
C ARG A 374 -3.08 -19.46 7.41
N PHE A 375 -2.38 -18.33 7.43
CA PHE A 375 -2.88 -17.09 6.87
C PHE A 375 -3.09 -17.22 5.36
N VAL A 376 -2.09 -17.70 4.63
CA VAL A 376 -2.17 -17.85 3.18
C VAL A 376 -3.23 -18.87 2.77
N GLU A 377 -3.24 -20.05 3.39
CA GLU A 377 -4.20 -21.12 3.06
C GLU A 377 -5.65 -20.65 3.25
N ASP A 378 -5.95 -19.97 4.35
CA ASP A 378 -7.29 -19.45 4.64
C ASP A 378 -7.68 -18.32 3.68
N GLN A 379 -6.82 -17.31 3.51
CA GLN A 379 -7.10 -16.18 2.60
C GLN A 379 -7.23 -16.65 1.15
N TYR A 380 -6.37 -17.57 0.70
CA TYR A 380 -6.44 -18.12 -0.66
C TYR A 380 -7.71 -18.95 -0.87
N GLY A 381 -8.05 -19.83 0.07
CA GLY A 381 -9.28 -20.63 0.01
C GLY A 381 -10.53 -19.75 -0.07
N LYS A 382 -10.62 -18.73 0.79
CA LYS A 382 -11.72 -17.75 0.79
C LYS A 382 -11.77 -16.94 -0.49
N ARG A 383 -10.61 -16.49 -1.00
CA ARG A 383 -10.52 -15.83 -2.32
C ARG A 383 -11.08 -16.68 -3.44
N MET A 384 -10.74 -17.97 -3.49
CA MET A 384 -11.23 -18.86 -4.55
C MET A 384 -12.73 -19.10 -4.46
N SER A 385 -13.28 -19.20 -3.24
CA SER A 385 -14.72 -19.28 -3.00
C SER A 385 -15.44 -18.00 -3.46
N ALA A 386 -14.95 -16.82 -3.04
CA ALA A 386 -15.47 -15.53 -3.45
C ALA A 386 -15.43 -15.33 -4.97
N LYS A 387 -14.32 -15.72 -5.61
CA LYS A 387 -14.16 -15.64 -7.07
C LYS A 387 -15.19 -16.46 -7.83
N ARG A 388 -15.50 -17.68 -7.36
CA ARG A 388 -16.56 -18.52 -7.95
C ARG A 388 -17.94 -17.87 -7.84
N LYS A 389 -18.19 -17.13 -6.75
CA LYS A 389 -19.44 -16.39 -6.50
C LYS A 389 -19.47 -15.00 -7.13
N LYS A 390 -18.38 -14.56 -7.76
CA LYS A 390 -18.18 -13.16 -8.23
C LYS A 390 -18.37 -12.13 -7.11
N ASP A 391 -17.98 -12.49 -5.89
CA ASP A 391 -18.07 -11.63 -4.71
C ASP A 391 -16.86 -10.68 -4.64
N PRO A 392 -17.07 -9.34 -4.57
CA PRO A 392 -15.98 -8.36 -4.49
C PRO A 392 -15.01 -8.57 -3.33
N ILE A 393 -15.41 -9.27 -2.26
CA ILE A 393 -14.52 -9.61 -1.15
C ILE A 393 -13.28 -10.40 -1.61
N GLU A 394 -13.29 -11.04 -2.79
CA GLU A 394 -12.09 -11.68 -3.36
C GLU A 394 -10.90 -10.73 -3.42
N LYS A 395 -11.17 -9.44 -3.68
CA LYS A 395 -10.14 -8.41 -3.84
C LYS A 395 -9.46 -8.12 -2.51
N ILE A 396 -10.23 -8.15 -1.43
CA ILE A 396 -9.73 -8.01 -0.07
C ILE A 396 -8.78 -9.14 0.25
N PHE A 397 -9.21 -10.40 0.03
CA PHE A 397 -8.36 -11.56 0.28
C PHE A 397 -7.08 -11.55 -0.58
N LYS A 398 -7.18 -11.11 -1.85
CA LYS A 398 -6.01 -10.93 -2.72
C LYS A 398 -5.05 -9.87 -2.16
N LEU A 399 -5.55 -8.71 -1.74
CA LEU A 399 -4.74 -7.63 -1.18
C LEU A 399 -4.13 -7.98 0.17
N ASN A 400 -4.79 -8.81 0.98
CA ASN A 400 -4.24 -9.24 2.25
C ASN A 400 -2.99 -10.11 2.08
N MET A 401 -2.94 -10.95 1.05
CA MET A 401 -1.83 -11.89 0.84
C MET A 401 -0.59 -11.25 0.18
N ASN A 402 -0.78 -10.16 -0.58
CA ASN A 402 0.29 -9.46 -1.29
C ASN A 402 0.84 -8.30 -0.44
#